data_AF-A0A5C8BGA8-F1
#
_entry.id   AF-A0A5C8BGA8-F1
#
_cell.length_a   1.000
_cell.length_b   1.000
_cell.length_c   1.000
_cell.angle_alpha   90.00
_cell.angle_beta   90.00
_cell.angle_gamma   90.00
#
_symmetry.space_group_name_H-M   'P 1'
#
loop_
_entity.id
_entity.type
_entity.pdbx_description
1 polymer ?
#
loop_
_entity_poly.entity_id
_entity_poly.type
_entity_poly.pdbx_seq_one_letter_code
_entity_poly.pdbx_strand_id
1 'polypeptide(L)'
;MSKKLLFIAASSAFYSCHYCFATELLEVESSVSLADQYHQLANQYAQKSSYYNSIATLYESQLLPVTSVNPSIFAPPPAKPAYNPWLGSQFGFGAGGASGDTNSSSVNGSAIVNYKPESGAVGWQFNSIGQYDNLQTSGSGSNKNRLYLQQNGAYMFNKYSGIFAQASYLNDANDGFYYVWNENIGYKLQIFNNDLMGLQLALGPGLQQRHVVSTNVAGTQPQWLTQATYNLNLSNILTFYEQLQNTAAQNNTTTYSISTLNIQINKNFGIGINYQLTYNSNPPAGNAATNAISSLNMVYGIN
;
A
#
# COMPACT_ATOMS: atom_id res chain seq x y z
N MET A 1 0.36 4.87 -30.15
CA MET A 1 -0.78 5.00 -29.21
C MET A 1 -0.20 5.44 -27.86
N SER A 2 -0.65 6.58 -27.33
CA SER A 2 0.03 7.33 -26.25
C SER A 2 0.04 6.56 -24.91
N LYS A 3 1.20 6.51 -24.24
CA LYS A 3 1.42 5.90 -22.91
C LYS A 3 0.43 6.36 -21.83
N LYS A 4 -0.25 7.50 -22.03
CA LYS A 4 -1.30 8.00 -21.14
C LYS A 4 -2.60 7.18 -21.19
N LEU A 5 -2.89 6.48 -22.29
CA LEU A 5 -4.12 5.67 -22.40
C LEU A 5 -4.00 4.32 -21.69
N LEU A 6 -2.81 3.73 -21.53
CA LEU A 6 -2.67 2.44 -20.84
C LEU A 6 -2.92 2.56 -19.34
N PHE A 7 -2.52 3.67 -18.71
CA PHE A 7 -2.76 3.91 -17.28
C PHE A 7 -4.25 4.13 -16.99
N ILE A 8 -4.98 4.80 -17.89
CA ILE A 8 -6.42 5.06 -17.75
C ILE A 8 -7.24 3.81 -18.09
N ALA A 9 -6.82 3.01 -19.09
CA ALA A 9 -7.48 1.75 -19.44
C ALA A 9 -7.26 0.66 -18.40
N ALA A 10 -6.11 0.65 -17.71
CA ALA A 10 -5.89 -0.20 -16.54
C ALA A 10 -6.84 0.25 -15.41
N SER A 11 -6.91 1.53 -15.07
CA SER A 11 -7.82 1.98 -14.02
C SER A 11 -9.30 1.61 -14.29
N SER A 12 -9.80 1.75 -15.51
CA SER A 12 -11.22 1.49 -15.83
C SER A 12 -11.58 0.01 -15.99
N ALA A 13 -10.67 -0.85 -16.47
CA ALA A 13 -10.88 -2.31 -16.51
C ALA A 13 -10.81 -2.96 -15.11
N PHE A 14 -10.12 -2.33 -14.16
CA PHE A 14 -10.07 -2.78 -12.77
C PHE A 14 -11.39 -2.48 -12.04
N TYR A 15 -12.10 -1.38 -12.32
CA TYR A 15 -13.38 -1.11 -11.65
C TYR A 15 -14.52 -2.08 -12.03
N SER A 16 -14.60 -2.51 -13.29
CA SER A 16 -15.73 -3.35 -13.77
C SER A 16 -15.59 -4.84 -13.46
N CYS A 17 -14.36 -5.37 -13.40
CA CYS A 17 -14.15 -6.78 -13.04
C CYS A 17 -14.43 -7.05 -11.55
N HIS A 18 -14.05 -6.14 -10.65
CA HIS A 18 -14.13 -6.38 -9.20
C HIS A 18 -15.56 -6.32 -8.64
N TYR A 19 -16.48 -5.59 -9.29
CA TYR A 19 -17.90 -5.63 -8.94
C TYR A 19 -18.55 -6.99 -9.23
N CYS A 20 -18.12 -7.67 -10.30
CA CYS A 20 -18.66 -8.97 -10.70
C CYS A 20 -18.16 -10.11 -9.76
N PHE A 21 -16.90 -10.03 -9.30
CA PHE A 21 -16.32 -11.05 -8.42
C PHE A 21 -16.81 -10.99 -6.97
N ALA A 22 -17.20 -9.80 -6.49
CA ALA A 22 -17.81 -9.67 -5.17
C ALA A 22 -19.20 -10.32 -5.10
N THR A 23 -19.94 -10.35 -6.21
CA THR A 23 -21.26 -10.99 -6.28
C THR A 23 -21.22 -12.52 -6.33
N GLU A 24 -20.22 -13.13 -6.96
CA GLU A 24 -20.09 -14.61 -6.99
C GLU A 24 -19.60 -15.21 -5.65
N LEU A 25 -18.90 -14.44 -4.82
CA LEU A 25 -18.45 -14.84 -3.48
C LEU A 25 -19.59 -14.98 -2.45
N LEU A 26 -20.79 -14.49 -2.77
CA LEU A 26 -21.93 -14.42 -1.85
C LEU A 26 -22.82 -15.68 -1.83
N GLU A 27 -22.54 -16.69 -2.66
CA GLU A 27 -23.37 -17.91 -2.74
C GLU A 27 -22.85 -19.10 -1.90
N VAL A 28 -21.72 -18.99 -1.20
CA VAL A 28 -21.24 -20.11 -0.37
C VAL A 28 -21.82 -20.02 1.04
N GLU A 29 -22.97 -20.67 1.20
CA GLU A 29 -23.71 -20.82 2.45
C GLU A 29 -22.88 -21.42 3.60
N SER A 30 -23.24 -20.96 4.79
CA SER A 30 -22.70 -21.27 6.11
C SER A 30 -22.79 -22.75 6.49
N SER A 31 -21.65 -23.45 6.56
CA SER A 31 -21.47 -24.64 7.43
C SER A 31 -20.02 -25.13 7.57
N VAL A 32 -19.03 -24.35 7.13
CA VAL A 32 -17.64 -24.80 7.03
C VAL A 32 -16.77 -24.07 8.06
N SER A 33 -15.88 -24.79 8.76
CA SER A 33 -15.00 -24.16 9.76
C SER A 33 -14.13 -23.09 9.09
N LEU A 34 -13.79 -22.03 9.81
CA LEU A 34 -12.98 -20.92 9.27
C LEU A 34 -11.68 -21.43 8.62
N ALA A 35 -11.07 -22.48 9.18
CA ALA A 35 -9.87 -23.13 8.66
C ALA A 35 -10.10 -23.80 7.29
N ASP A 36 -11.24 -24.47 7.10
CA ASP A 36 -11.59 -25.14 5.85
C ASP A 36 -11.93 -24.13 4.75
N GLN A 37 -12.53 -22.98 5.10
CA GLN A 37 -12.71 -21.85 4.18
C GLN A 37 -11.36 -21.30 3.71
N TYR A 38 -10.40 -21.12 4.61
CA TYR A 38 -9.04 -20.72 4.26
C TYR A 38 -8.34 -21.74 3.34
N HIS A 39 -8.49 -23.04 3.62
CA HIS A 39 -7.88 -24.10 2.80
C HIS A 39 -8.45 -24.17 1.39
N GLN A 40 -9.77 -24.07 1.22
CA GLN A 40 -10.41 -24.08 -0.10
C GLN A 40 -9.99 -22.86 -0.94
N LEU A 41 -9.92 -21.69 -0.31
CA LEU A 41 -9.54 -20.46 -0.97
C LEU A 41 -8.06 -20.50 -1.41
N ALA A 42 -7.15 -20.93 -0.52
CA ALA A 42 -5.73 -21.07 -0.84
C ALA A 42 -5.49 -21.99 -2.05
N ASN A 43 -6.22 -23.12 -2.14
CA ASN A 43 -6.12 -24.06 -3.26
C ASN A 43 -6.62 -23.46 -4.58
N GLN A 44 -7.71 -22.69 -4.56
CA GLN A 44 -8.24 -22.02 -5.75
C GLN A 44 -7.25 -20.98 -6.31
N TYR A 45 -6.56 -20.23 -5.43
CA TYR A 45 -5.57 -19.23 -5.86
C TYR A 45 -4.23 -19.84 -6.27
N ALA A 46 -3.83 -20.98 -5.70
CA ALA A 46 -2.67 -21.74 -6.18
C ALA A 46 -2.81 -22.09 -7.67
N GLN A 47 -4.01 -22.50 -8.10
CA GLN A 47 -4.31 -22.78 -9.51
C GLN A 47 -4.28 -21.53 -10.39
N LYS A 48 -4.73 -20.37 -9.88
CA LYS A 48 -4.70 -19.10 -10.63
C LYS A 48 -3.31 -18.45 -10.70
N SER A 49 -2.39 -18.81 -9.82
CA SER A 49 -1.01 -18.25 -9.82
C SER A 49 -0.28 -18.49 -11.15
N SER A 50 -0.53 -19.61 -11.82
CA SER A 50 0.03 -19.94 -13.14
C SER A 50 -0.41 -18.95 -14.23
N TYR A 51 -1.66 -18.48 -14.19
CA TYR A 51 -2.18 -17.47 -15.10
C TYR A 51 -1.51 -16.11 -14.86
N TYR A 52 -1.38 -15.68 -13.60
CA TYR A 52 -0.70 -14.43 -13.27
C TYR A 52 0.80 -14.46 -13.58
N ASN A 53 1.47 -15.60 -13.36
CA ASN A 53 2.85 -15.81 -13.78
C ASN A 53 2.99 -15.70 -15.31
N SER A 54 2.04 -16.23 -16.08
CA SER A 54 2.05 -16.11 -17.55
C SER A 54 1.90 -14.66 -18.02
N ILE A 55 1.02 -13.88 -17.37
CA ILE A 55 0.84 -12.45 -17.65
C ILE A 55 2.11 -11.67 -17.30
N ALA A 56 2.71 -11.90 -16.12
CA ALA A 56 3.95 -11.23 -15.73
C ALA A 56 5.11 -11.53 -16.70
N THR A 57 5.23 -12.79 -17.13
CA THR A 57 6.24 -13.23 -18.12
C THR A 57 6.00 -12.57 -19.49
N LEU A 58 4.75 -12.50 -19.93
CA LEU A 58 4.36 -11.79 -21.15
C LEU A 58 4.69 -10.30 -21.07
N TYR A 59 4.44 -9.64 -19.93
CA TYR A 59 4.80 -8.23 -19.75
C TYR A 59 6.31 -8.00 -19.80
N GLU A 60 7.13 -8.81 -19.13
CA GLU A 60 8.60 -8.70 -19.26
C GLU A 60 9.06 -8.90 -20.71
N SER A 61 8.43 -9.81 -21.46
CA SER A 61 8.75 -10.02 -22.88
C SER A 61 8.32 -8.87 -23.80
N GLN A 62 7.37 -8.05 -23.36
CA GLN A 62 6.85 -6.88 -24.08
C GLN A 62 7.46 -5.55 -23.62
N LEU A 63 8.30 -5.56 -22.58
CA LEU A 63 9.14 -4.41 -22.26
C LEU A 63 10.06 -4.18 -23.46
N LEU A 64 9.73 -3.17 -24.26
CA LEU A 64 10.67 -2.62 -25.23
C LEU A 64 11.98 -2.35 -24.47
N PRO A 65 13.15 -2.70 -25.03
CA PRO A 65 14.40 -2.25 -24.44
C PRO A 65 14.31 -0.74 -24.21
N VAL A 66 14.84 -0.27 -23.09
CA VAL A 66 14.88 1.16 -22.69
C VAL A 66 15.86 1.90 -23.60
N THR A 67 15.70 1.78 -24.92
CA THR A 67 16.51 2.42 -25.96
C THR A 67 15.79 3.62 -26.56
N SER A 68 14.53 3.87 -26.20
CA SER A 68 13.74 5.01 -26.71
C SER A 68 13.62 6.19 -25.75
N VAL A 69 14.23 6.13 -24.56
CA VAL A 69 14.32 7.26 -23.64
C VAL A 69 15.78 7.68 -23.58
N ASN A 70 16.06 8.96 -23.86
CA ASN A 70 17.43 9.47 -23.88
C ASN A 70 18.08 9.21 -22.50
N PRO A 71 19.09 8.33 -22.41
CA PRO A 71 19.66 7.91 -21.12
C PRO A 71 20.39 9.07 -20.41
N SER A 72 20.67 10.17 -21.10
CA SER A 72 21.25 11.38 -20.52
C SER A 72 20.33 12.15 -19.57
N ILE A 73 19.04 11.81 -19.50
CA ILE A 73 18.09 12.40 -18.54
C ILE A 73 18.12 11.65 -17.19
N PHE A 74 18.59 10.40 -17.18
CA PHE A 74 18.66 9.58 -15.97
C PHE A 74 20.10 9.48 -15.51
N ALA A 75 20.32 9.77 -14.24
CA ALA A 75 21.63 9.60 -13.65
C ALA A 75 21.99 8.10 -13.60
N PRO A 76 23.26 7.73 -13.85
CA PRO A 76 23.69 6.34 -13.79
C PRO A 76 23.49 5.78 -12.37
N PRO A 77 23.00 4.53 -12.24
CA PRO A 77 22.65 3.97 -10.95
C PRO A 77 23.88 3.89 -10.03
N PRO A 78 23.75 4.22 -8.73
CA PRO A 78 24.84 4.08 -7.78
C PRO A 78 25.29 2.61 -7.68
N ALA A 79 26.57 2.40 -7.40
CA ALA A 79 27.12 1.05 -7.21
C ALA A 79 26.34 0.31 -6.10
N LYS A 80 25.93 -0.94 -6.37
CA LYS A 80 25.19 -1.76 -5.39
C LYS A 80 26.09 -2.02 -4.17
N PRO A 81 25.67 -1.61 -2.95
CA PRO A 81 26.44 -1.89 -1.75
C PRO A 81 26.50 -3.40 -1.49
N ALA A 82 27.47 -3.82 -0.67
CA ALA A 82 27.53 -5.19 -0.18
C ALA A 82 26.19 -5.60 0.46
N TYR A 83 25.80 -6.86 0.28
CA TYR A 83 24.50 -7.33 0.75
C TYR A 83 24.35 -7.15 2.27
N ASN A 84 23.32 -6.41 2.68
CA ASN A 84 22.90 -6.24 4.06
C ASN A 84 21.46 -6.77 4.20
N PRO A 85 21.20 -7.75 5.09
CA PRO A 85 19.84 -8.18 5.42
C PRO A 85 18.95 -7.03 5.88
N TRP A 86 19.54 -6.03 6.53
CA TRP A 86 18.88 -4.78 6.81
C TRP A 86 18.86 -3.90 5.56
N LEU A 87 17.69 -3.75 4.95
CA LEU A 87 17.52 -2.89 3.77
C LEU A 87 17.35 -1.42 4.14
N GLY A 88 17.17 -1.16 5.43
CA GLY A 88 17.23 0.17 6.02
C GLY A 88 16.05 0.47 6.94
N SER A 89 16.27 1.40 7.86
CA SER A 89 15.23 2.09 8.61
C SER A 89 15.11 3.52 8.16
N GLN A 90 13.89 4.05 8.10
CA GLN A 90 13.62 5.45 7.83
C GLN A 90 12.78 6.02 8.95
N PHE A 91 13.20 7.15 9.49
CA PHE A 91 12.46 7.91 10.48
C PHE A 91 12.05 9.24 9.88
N GLY A 92 10.75 9.50 9.81
CA GLY A 92 10.18 10.74 9.33
C GLY A 92 9.69 11.60 10.48
N PHE A 93 9.89 12.91 10.38
CA PHE A 93 9.21 13.89 11.22
C PHE A 93 8.84 15.10 10.39
N GLY A 94 7.62 15.60 10.54
CA GLY A 94 7.22 16.78 9.80
C GLY A 94 5.84 17.30 10.17
N ALA A 95 5.33 18.14 9.28
CA ALA A 95 4.08 18.84 9.48
C ALA A 95 3.31 18.96 8.16
N GLY A 96 2.02 19.20 8.28
CA GLY A 96 1.13 19.17 7.14
C GLY A 96 -0.26 19.71 7.43
N GLY A 97 -1.18 19.38 6.56
CA GLY A 97 -2.59 19.66 6.72
C GLY A 97 -3.44 18.47 6.30
N ALA A 98 -4.61 18.35 6.92
CA ALA A 98 -5.65 17.41 6.54
C ALA A 98 -6.93 18.17 6.17
N SER A 99 -7.68 17.62 5.21
CA SER A 99 -8.95 18.14 4.72
C SER A 99 -9.94 17.03 4.43
N GLY A 100 -11.24 17.35 4.42
CA GLY A 100 -12.35 16.41 4.22
C GLY A 100 -13.26 16.43 5.44
N ASP A 101 -13.06 15.49 6.37
CA ASP A 101 -13.78 15.44 7.66
C ASP A 101 -13.61 16.70 8.49
N THR A 102 -12.38 17.18 8.62
CA THR A 102 -12.07 18.39 9.39
C THR A 102 -10.78 19.00 8.89
N ASN A 103 -10.83 20.29 8.56
CA ASN A 103 -9.63 21.03 8.19
C ASN A 103 -8.76 21.24 9.43
N SER A 104 -7.57 20.62 9.41
CA SER A 104 -6.66 20.60 10.54
C SER A 104 -5.21 20.73 10.09
N SER A 105 -4.39 21.37 10.92
CA SER A 105 -2.93 21.29 10.80
C SER A 105 -2.45 20.01 11.47
N SER A 106 -1.46 19.35 10.88
CA SER A 106 -0.90 18.11 11.41
C SER A 106 0.57 18.25 11.75
N VAL A 107 1.00 17.60 12.83
CA VAL A 107 2.40 17.24 13.08
C VAL A 107 2.46 15.72 13.05
N ASN A 108 3.40 15.16 12.30
CA ASN A 108 3.49 13.72 12.10
C ASN A 108 4.90 13.19 12.36
N GLY A 109 4.94 11.94 12.79
CA GLY A 109 6.15 11.13 12.87
C GLY A 109 5.92 9.77 12.24
N SER A 110 6.93 9.24 11.56
CA SER A 110 6.87 7.92 10.94
C SER A 110 8.15 7.12 11.15
N ALA A 111 8.01 5.80 11.15
CA ALA A 111 9.11 4.85 11.19
C ALA A 111 8.82 3.74 10.19
N ILE A 112 9.75 3.49 9.27
CA ILE A 112 9.66 2.41 8.28
C ILE A 112 10.89 1.53 8.44
N VAL A 113 10.69 0.23 8.53
CA VAL A 113 11.73 -0.76 8.72
C VAL A 113 11.63 -1.81 7.62
N ASN A 114 12.70 -1.99 6.84
CA ASN A 114 12.78 -2.99 5.78
C ASN A 114 13.87 -4.02 6.08
N TYR A 115 13.50 -5.30 6.05
CA TYR A 115 14.39 -6.41 6.36
C TYR A 115 14.20 -7.55 5.36
N LYS A 116 15.29 -8.07 4.81
CA LYS A 116 15.31 -9.12 3.80
C LYS A 116 16.51 -10.04 4.04
N PRO A 117 16.33 -11.19 4.74
CA PRO A 117 17.42 -12.11 5.13
C PRO A 117 18.20 -12.75 3.99
N GLU A 118 17.65 -12.75 2.78
CA GLU A 118 18.27 -13.34 1.61
C GLU A 118 18.71 -12.28 0.57
N SER A 119 19.89 -12.47 -0.02
CA SER A 119 20.41 -11.59 -1.06
C SER A 119 19.70 -11.76 -2.40
N GLY A 120 19.23 -12.98 -2.67
CA GLY A 120 18.57 -13.38 -3.92
C GLY A 120 17.13 -12.86 -4.05
N ALA A 121 16.50 -13.16 -5.17
CA ALA A 121 15.10 -12.81 -5.39
C ALA A 121 14.11 -13.71 -4.63
N VAL A 122 14.56 -14.91 -4.24
CA VAL A 122 13.83 -15.90 -3.44
C VAL A 122 14.13 -15.67 -1.96
N GLY A 123 13.11 -15.74 -1.12
CA GLY A 123 13.28 -15.62 0.33
C GLY A 123 12.26 -14.71 0.99
N TRP A 124 12.48 -14.45 2.28
CA TRP A 124 11.61 -13.63 3.09
C TRP A 124 11.87 -12.13 2.89
N GLN A 125 10.79 -11.35 2.97
CA GLN A 125 10.80 -9.90 2.93
C GLN A 125 9.86 -9.39 4.01
N PHE A 126 10.36 -8.51 4.86
CA PHE A 126 9.61 -7.89 5.94
C PHE A 126 9.62 -6.38 5.78
N ASN A 127 8.46 -5.78 5.97
CA ASN A 127 8.28 -4.34 6.00
C ASN A 127 7.39 -4.00 7.19
N SER A 128 7.85 -3.06 8.02
CA SER A 128 7.12 -2.60 9.21
C SER A 128 6.98 -1.09 9.11
N ILE A 129 5.77 -0.58 9.32
CA ILE A 129 5.45 0.84 9.23
C ILE A 129 4.77 1.26 10.52
N GLY A 130 5.23 2.35 11.11
CA GLY A 130 4.53 3.07 12.16
C GLY A 130 4.37 4.52 11.77
N GLN A 131 3.20 5.09 12.01
CA GLN A 131 2.92 6.51 11.79
C GLN A 131 2.04 7.02 12.92
N TYR A 132 2.37 8.22 13.39
CA TYR A 132 1.58 8.95 14.36
C TYR A 132 1.35 10.37 13.86
N ASP A 133 0.10 10.80 13.82
CA ASP A 133 -0.28 12.16 13.44
C ASP A 133 -1.05 12.82 14.61
N ASN A 134 -0.61 14.01 15.01
CA ASN A 134 -1.38 14.89 15.86
C ASN A 134 -2.07 15.94 14.98
N LEU A 135 -3.40 15.90 14.94
CA LEU A 135 -4.26 16.76 14.14
C LEU A 135 -4.88 17.82 15.04
N GLN A 136 -4.54 19.08 14.77
CA GLN A 136 -5.09 20.23 15.48
C GLN A 136 -6.13 20.93 14.59
N THR A 137 -7.39 20.94 15.03
CA THR A 137 -8.47 21.58 14.29
C THR A 137 -8.39 23.10 14.41
N SER A 138 -8.43 23.79 13.27
CA SER A 138 -8.45 25.26 13.22
C SER A 138 -9.70 25.82 13.91
N GLY A 139 -9.52 26.62 14.96
CA GLY A 139 -10.58 27.42 15.60
C GLY A 139 -11.36 26.76 16.75
N SER A 140 -11.21 25.46 17.01
CA SER A 140 -11.93 24.77 18.10
C SER A 140 -11.05 24.26 19.25
N GLY A 141 -9.72 24.29 19.10
CA GLY A 141 -8.76 23.82 20.11
C GLY A 141 -8.79 22.31 20.37
N SER A 142 -9.56 21.55 19.58
CA SER A 142 -9.64 20.09 19.70
C SER A 142 -8.42 19.44 19.04
N ASN A 143 -7.67 18.68 19.84
CA ASN A 143 -6.55 17.87 19.39
C ASN A 143 -7.01 16.43 19.20
N LYS A 144 -6.80 15.88 18.01
CA LYS A 144 -7.06 14.48 17.69
C LYS A 144 -5.76 13.78 17.35
N ASN A 145 -5.68 12.49 17.67
CA ASN A 145 -4.52 11.68 17.38
C ASN A 145 -4.91 10.57 16.42
N ARG A 146 -4.00 10.27 15.50
CA ARG A 146 -4.08 9.14 14.58
C ARG A 146 -2.83 8.29 14.76
N LEU A 147 -3.01 6.99 14.94
CA LEU A 147 -1.93 6.01 15.03
C LEU A 147 -2.16 4.92 14.00
N TYR A 148 -1.18 4.71 13.13
CA TYR A 148 -1.18 3.63 12.15
C TYR A 148 0.04 2.73 12.36
N LEU A 149 -0.20 1.44 12.49
CA LEU A 149 0.83 0.41 12.56
C LEU A 149 0.55 -0.63 11.49
N GLN A 150 1.58 -1.08 10.78
CA GLN A 150 1.47 -2.14 9.79
C GLN A 150 2.70 -3.04 9.83
N GLN A 151 2.46 -4.35 9.81
CA GLN A 151 3.47 -5.36 9.59
C GLN A 151 3.15 -6.13 8.32
N ASN A 152 4.11 -6.26 7.43
CA ASN A 152 4.01 -7.07 6.22
C ASN A 152 5.16 -8.09 6.20
N GLY A 153 4.83 -9.35 5.98
CA GLY A 153 5.76 -10.43 5.71
C GLY A 153 5.44 -11.06 4.35
N ALA A 154 6.44 -11.32 3.54
CA ALA A 154 6.26 -11.99 2.26
C ALA A 154 7.35 -13.03 2.03
N TYR A 155 7.00 -14.13 1.38
CA TYR A 155 7.95 -15.12 0.90
C TYR A 155 7.87 -15.17 -0.63
N MET A 156 8.95 -14.74 -1.28
CA MET A 156 9.07 -14.79 -2.74
C MET A 156 9.56 -16.17 -3.17
N PHE A 157 8.79 -16.86 -4.03
CA PHE A 157 9.18 -18.15 -4.61
C PHE A 157 10.22 -18.01 -5.72
N ASN A 158 10.19 -16.86 -6.40
CA ASN A 158 11.06 -16.48 -7.49
C ASN A 158 11.04 -14.94 -7.62
N LYS A 159 11.67 -14.37 -8.65
CA LYS A 159 11.71 -12.91 -8.85
C LYS A 159 10.38 -12.25 -9.21
N TYR A 160 9.34 -13.02 -9.53
CA TYR A 160 8.04 -12.57 -10.03
C TYR A 160 6.89 -12.80 -9.07
N SER A 161 6.96 -13.84 -8.24
CA SER A 161 5.81 -14.23 -7.43
C SER A 161 6.18 -14.76 -6.07
N GLY A 162 5.26 -14.55 -5.14
CA GLY A 162 5.35 -14.96 -3.76
C GLY A 162 3.98 -14.94 -3.09
N ILE A 163 4.01 -15.24 -1.80
CA ILE A 163 2.88 -15.05 -0.90
C ILE A 163 3.19 -13.91 0.08
N PHE A 164 2.16 -13.25 0.59
CA PHE A 164 2.29 -12.26 1.64
C PHE A 164 1.25 -12.48 2.72
N ALA A 165 1.59 -12.02 3.92
CA ALA A 165 0.70 -11.82 5.04
C ALA A 165 0.91 -10.40 5.57
N GLN A 166 -0.17 -9.69 5.86
CA GLN A 166 -0.15 -8.31 6.33
C GLN A 166 -1.12 -8.17 7.51
N ALA A 167 -0.68 -7.50 8.57
CA ALA A 167 -1.53 -7.06 9.65
C ALA A 167 -1.41 -5.53 9.78
N SER A 168 -2.52 -4.82 9.95
CA SER A 168 -2.50 -3.39 10.24
C SER A 168 -3.51 -3.00 11.32
N TYR A 169 -3.14 -1.98 12.07
CA TYR A 169 -3.95 -1.34 13.10
C TYR A 169 -4.01 0.15 12.82
N LEU A 170 -5.22 0.67 12.71
CA LEU A 170 -5.49 2.09 12.60
C LEU A 170 -6.34 2.51 13.79
N ASN A 171 -5.88 3.50 14.53
CA ASN A 171 -6.70 4.28 15.45
C ASN A 171 -6.80 5.68 14.87
N ASP A 172 -8.00 6.09 14.47
CA ASP A 172 -8.24 7.38 13.86
C ASP A 172 -9.53 7.99 14.41
N ALA A 173 -9.36 8.84 15.42
CA ALA A 173 -10.47 9.54 16.05
C ALA A 173 -11.17 10.56 15.10
N ASN A 174 -10.61 10.83 13.92
CA ASN A 174 -11.20 11.76 12.96
C ASN A 174 -12.16 11.06 12.00
N ASP A 175 -11.80 9.87 11.51
CA ASP A 175 -12.57 9.06 10.56
C ASP A 175 -13.81 8.36 11.20
N GLY A 176 -14.09 8.62 12.49
CA GLY A 176 -15.27 8.09 13.18
C GLY A 176 -15.12 6.65 13.71
N PHE A 177 -13.88 6.17 13.85
CA PHE A 177 -13.57 4.85 14.40
C PHE A 177 -12.73 4.94 15.67
N TYR A 178 -13.00 4.07 16.65
CA TYR A 178 -12.07 3.85 17.75
C TYR A 178 -10.85 3.08 17.29
N TYR A 179 -11.07 2.08 16.42
CA TYR A 179 -10.01 1.36 15.74
C TYR A 179 -10.51 0.58 14.52
N VAL A 180 -9.56 0.24 13.64
CA VAL A 180 -9.70 -0.71 12.55
C VAL A 180 -8.48 -1.64 12.55
N TRP A 181 -8.73 -2.94 12.69
CA TRP A 181 -7.74 -4.00 12.48
C TRP A 181 -7.97 -4.63 11.12
N ASN A 182 -6.90 -4.86 10.38
CA ASN A 182 -6.93 -5.60 9.12
C ASN A 182 -5.91 -6.72 9.15
N GLU A 183 -6.32 -7.90 8.74
CA GLU A 183 -5.45 -9.05 8.54
C GLU A 183 -5.67 -9.57 7.13
N ASN A 184 -4.62 -9.65 6.32
CA ASN A 184 -4.69 -10.03 4.92
C ASN A 184 -3.64 -11.11 4.63
N ILE A 185 -3.98 -12.05 3.76
CA ILE A 185 -3.04 -13.04 3.23
C ILE A 185 -3.32 -13.22 1.76
N GLY A 186 -2.29 -13.38 0.94
CA GLY A 186 -2.52 -13.55 -0.48
C GLY A 186 -1.26 -13.66 -1.32
N TYR A 187 -1.43 -13.34 -2.60
CA TYR A 187 -0.36 -13.41 -3.59
C TYR A 187 0.29 -12.06 -3.80
N LYS A 188 1.61 -12.11 -3.94
CA LYS A 188 2.44 -10.97 -4.30
C LYS A 188 3.03 -11.21 -5.67
N LEU A 189 2.87 -10.25 -6.57
CA LEU A 189 3.38 -10.31 -7.93
C LEU A 189 4.33 -9.13 -8.15
N GLN A 190 5.54 -9.41 -8.56
CA GLN A 190 6.50 -8.44 -9.06
C GLN A 190 6.39 -8.41 -10.58
N ILE A 191 5.80 -7.35 -11.12
CA ILE A 191 5.58 -7.23 -12.56
C ILE A 191 6.89 -6.86 -13.27
N PHE A 192 7.61 -5.88 -12.72
CA PHE A 192 8.98 -5.56 -13.11
C PHE A 192 9.70 -4.93 -11.93
N ASN A 193 11.03 -5.11 -11.87
CA ASN A 193 11.90 -4.46 -10.90
C ASN A 193 13.29 -4.29 -11.51
N ASN A 194 13.71 -3.06 -11.76
CA ASN A 194 15.03 -2.72 -12.25
C ASN A 194 15.58 -1.50 -11.50
N ASP A 195 16.77 -1.04 -11.87
CA ASP A 195 17.43 0.06 -11.15
C ASP A 195 16.70 1.41 -11.29
N LEU A 196 15.81 1.57 -12.29
CA LEU A 196 15.05 2.79 -12.54
C LEU A 196 13.65 2.75 -11.92
N MET A 197 12.95 1.61 -12.03
CA MET A 197 11.55 1.50 -11.63
C MET A 197 11.16 0.09 -11.21
N GLY A 198 10.11 0.01 -10.39
CA GLY A 198 9.49 -1.24 -10.00
C GLY A 198 7.98 -1.10 -9.87
N LEU A 199 7.27 -2.18 -10.17
CA LEU A 199 5.83 -2.31 -9.97
C LEU A 199 5.52 -3.65 -9.33
N GLN A 200 4.81 -3.59 -8.21
CA GLN A 200 4.39 -4.74 -7.44
C GLN A 200 2.88 -4.69 -7.22
N LEU A 201 2.25 -5.86 -7.28
CA LEU A 201 0.85 -6.06 -6.93
C LEU A 201 0.75 -7.02 -5.74
N ALA A 202 -0.15 -6.75 -4.82
CA ALA A 202 -0.55 -7.65 -3.75
C ALA A 202 -2.06 -7.79 -3.77
N LEU A 203 -2.54 -9.03 -3.79
CA LEU A 203 -3.96 -9.36 -3.93
C LEU A 203 -4.28 -10.46 -2.93
N GLY A 204 -5.29 -10.26 -2.09
CA GLY A 204 -5.65 -11.30 -1.14
C GLY A 204 -6.91 -11.03 -0.33
N PRO A 205 -7.57 -12.09 0.14
CA PRO A 205 -8.62 -11.98 1.15
C PRO A 205 -8.04 -11.51 2.50
N GLY A 206 -8.94 -11.04 3.34
CA GLY A 206 -8.63 -10.68 4.71
C GLY A 206 -9.84 -10.62 5.62
N LEU A 207 -9.59 -10.28 6.87
CA LEU A 207 -10.61 -9.94 7.87
C LEU A 207 -10.38 -8.52 8.34
N GLN A 208 -11.46 -7.76 8.44
CA GLN A 208 -11.46 -6.42 9.01
C GLN A 208 -12.33 -6.41 10.26
N GLN A 209 -11.75 -5.99 11.38
CA GLN A 209 -12.49 -5.66 12.58
C GLN A 209 -12.50 -4.15 12.76
N ARG A 210 -13.68 -3.55 12.95
CA ARG A 210 -13.82 -2.11 13.16
C ARG A 210 -14.76 -1.81 14.30
N HIS A 211 -14.42 -0.80 15.08
CA HIS A 211 -15.29 -0.28 16.13
C HIS A 211 -15.63 1.17 15.82
N VAL A 212 -16.89 1.40 15.47
CA VAL A 212 -17.39 2.71 15.03
C VAL A 212 -17.80 3.54 16.24
N VAL A 213 -17.40 4.81 16.30
CA VAL A 213 -17.70 5.71 17.42
C VAL A 213 -19.20 6.02 17.50
N SER A 214 -19.85 6.28 16.37
CA SER A 214 -21.25 6.72 16.31
C SER A 214 -22.25 5.66 16.78
N THR A 215 -22.02 4.39 16.46
CA THR A 215 -22.89 3.28 16.88
C THR A 215 -22.37 2.56 18.13
N ASN A 216 -21.11 2.78 18.49
CA ASN A 216 -20.39 2.06 19.54
C ASN A 216 -20.43 0.53 19.38
N VAL A 217 -20.50 0.04 18.14
CA VAL A 217 -20.52 -1.39 17.82
C VAL A 217 -19.18 -1.80 17.21
N ALA A 218 -18.63 -2.91 17.71
CA ALA A 218 -17.51 -3.61 17.09
C ALA A 218 -18.06 -4.72 16.18
N GLY A 219 -17.53 -4.81 14.97
CA GLY A 219 -17.92 -5.84 14.01
C GLY A 219 -16.72 -6.34 13.23
N THR A 220 -16.76 -7.63 12.91
CA THR A 220 -15.76 -8.31 12.08
C THR A 220 -16.41 -8.70 10.76
N GLN A 221 -15.74 -8.43 9.65
CA GLN A 221 -16.25 -8.72 8.32
C GLN A 221 -15.13 -9.22 7.41
N PRO A 222 -15.45 -10.07 6.41
CA PRO A 222 -14.50 -10.39 5.36
C PRO A 222 -14.18 -9.14 4.53
N GLN A 223 -12.94 -9.09 4.04
CA GLN A 223 -12.46 -8.04 3.16
C GLN A 223 -11.59 -8.62 2.03
N TRP A 224 -11.41 -7.82 0.99
CA TRP A 224 -10.51 -8.09 -0.12
C TRP A 224 -9.52 -6.93 -0.26
N LEU A 225 -8.23 -7.24 -0.24
CA LEU A 225 -7.14 -6.31 -0.45
C LEU A 225 -6.64 -6.41 -1.90
N THR A 226 -6.60 -5.26 -2.57
CA THR A 226 -5.88 -5.05 -3.82
C THR A 226 -4.93 -3.89 -3.64
N GLN A 227 -3.63 -4.14 -3.72
CA GLN A 227 -2.59 -3.11 -3.58
C GLN A 227 -1.66 -3.13 -4.78
N ALA A 228 -1.38 -1.96 -5.32
CA ALA A 228 -0.36 -1.71 -6.33
C ALA A 228 0.66 -0.71 -5.77
N THR A 229 1.94 -1.02 -5.93
CA THR A 229 3.04 -0.19 -5.44
C THR A 229 4.02 0.04 -6.57
N TYR A 230 4.24 1.30 -6.90
CA TYR A 230 5.11 1.76 -7.96
C TYR A 230 6.23 2.62 -7.38
N ASN A 231 7.47 2.31 -7.74
CA ASN A 231 8.63 3.12 -7.41
C ASN A 231 9.34 3.57 -8.69
N LEU A 232 9.81 4.81 -8.71
CA LEU A 232 10.51 5.42 -9.83
C LEU A 232 11.65 6.30 -9.31
N ASN A 233 12.88 5.94 -9.66
CA ASN A 233 14.06 6.76 -9.44
C ASN A 233 14.13 7.81 -10.56
N LEU A 234 13.72 9.04 -10.27
CA LEU A 234 13.79 10.13 -11.25
C LEU A 234 15.23 10.61 -11.45
N SER A 235 16.04 10.57 -10.40
CA SER A 235 17.49 10.85 -10.43
C SER A 235 18.19 10.18 -9.25
N ASN A 236 19.51 10.37 -9.12
CA ASN A 236 20.30 9.85 -7.99
C ASN A 236 19.88 10.40 -6.62
N ILE A 237 19.11 11.48 -6.59
CA ILE A 237 18.64 12.11 -5.36
C ILE A 237 17.12 12.22 -5.30
N LEU A 238 16.39 11.83 -6.34
CA LEU A 238 14.95 12.03 -6.41
C LEU A 238 14.24 10.71 -6.70
N THR A 239 13.41 10.27 -5.76
CA THR A 239 12.62 9.03 -5.88
C THR A 239 11.14 9.35 -5.71
N PHE A 240 10.33 8.88 -6.63
CA PHE A 240 8.87 8.91 -6.56
C PHE A 240 8.34 7.53 -6.17
N TYR A 241 7.38 7.51 -5.24
CA TYR A 241 6.67 6.33 -4.78
C TYR A 241 5.17 6.59 -4.86
N GLU A 242 4.43 5.62 -5.40
CA GLU A 242 2.97 5.65 -5.43
C GLU A 242 2.46 4.30 -4.92
N GLN A 243 1.54 4.35 -3.95
CA GLN A 243 0.77 3.19 -3.52
C GLN A 243 -0.70 3.45 -3.74
N LEU A 244 -1.33 2.62 -4.56
CA LEU A 244 -2.76 2.52 -4.69
C LEU A 244 -3.22 1.27 -3.94
N GLN A 245 -4.10 1.43 -2.96
CA GLN A 245 -4.63 0.32 -2.18
C GLN A 245 -6.14 0.42 -2.13
N ASN A 246 -6.82 -0.65 -2.48
CA ASN A 246 -8.26 -0.80 -2.35
C ASN A 246 -8.55 -1.94 -1.38
N THR A 247 -9.44 -1.66 -0.44
CA THR A 247 -9.89 -2.57 0.59
C THR A 247 -11.40 -2.66 0.48
N ALA A 248 -11.90 -3.70 -0.17
CA ALA A 248 -13.32 -3.90 -0.39
C ALA A 248 -13.89 -4.81 0.71
N ALA A 249 -14.85 -4.32 1.46
CA ALA A 249 -15.56 -5.11 2.47
C ALA A 249 -17.08 -4.93 2.32
N GLN A 250 -17.86 -5.80 2.95
CA GLN A 250 -19.31 -5.92 2.71
C GLN A 250 -20.07 -4.58 2.71
N ASN A 251 -19.79 -3.72 3.70
CA ASN A 251 -20.54 -2.47 3.87
C ASN A 251 -19.73 -1.21 3.55
N ASN A 252 -18.45 -1.32 3.21
CA ASN A 252 -17.61 -0.18 2.87
C ASN A 252 -16.39 -0.63 2.05
N THR A 253 -16.08 0.14 1.02
CA THR A 253 -14.83 0.03 0.26
C THR A 253 -13.98 1.25 0.54
N THR A 254 -12.75 1.03 1.02
CA THR A 254 -11.78 2.09 1.29
C THR A 254 -10.67 2.04 0.25
N THR A 255 -10.42 3.17 -0.42
CA THR A 255 -9.33 3.33 -1.39
C THR A 255 -8.35 4.37 -0.88
N TYR A 256 -7.07 4.00 -0.83
CA TYR A 256 -5.94 4.87 -0.54
C TYR A 256 -5.12 5.09 -1.81
N SER A 257 -4.74 6.34 -2.07
CA SER A 257 -3.67 6.70 -3.00
C SER A 257 -2.64 7.51 -2.21
N ILE A 258 -1.44 6.98 -2.10
CA ILE A 258 -0.34 7.55 -1.32
C ILE A 258 0.80 7.85 -2.29
N SER A 259 1.00 9.14 -2.55
CA SER A 259 2.10 9.66 -3.35
C SER A 259 3.18 10.21 -2.45
N THR A 260 4.42 9.78 -2.65
CA THR A 260 5.59 10.29 -1.94
C THR A 260 6.68 10.68 -2.92
N LEU A 261 7.20 11.90 -2.78
CA LEU A 261 8.40 12.36 -3.46
C LEU A 261 9.52 12.53 -2.43
N ASN A 262 10.56 11.71 -2.53
CA ASN A 262 11.73 11.76 -1.65
C ASN A 262 12.91 12.42 -2.36
N ILE A 263 13.47 13.43 -1.70
CA ILE A 263 14.67 14.16 -2.12
C ILE A 263 15.79 13.83 -1.15
N GLN A 264 16.80 13.11 -1.60
CA GLN A 264 18.01 12.83 -0.83
C GLN A 264 18.94 14.04 -0.84
N ILE A 265 19.27 14.54 0.35
CA ILE A 265 20.20 15.67 0.51
C ILE A 265 21.61 15.15 0.80
N ASN A 266 21.71 14.13 1.64
CA ASN A 266 22.97 13.43 1.93
C ASN A 266 22.72 11.93 2.14
N LYS A 267 23.77 11.17 2.53
CA LYS A 267 23.69 9.71 2.65
C LYS A 267 22.54 9.22 3.55
N ASN A 268 22.23 9.94 4.62
CA ASN A 268 21.27 9.51 5.64
C ASN A 268 20.09 10.49 5.79
N PHE A 269 20.11 11.64 5.12
CA PHE A 269 19.10 12.69 5.30
C PHE A 269 18.45 13.06 3.97
N GLY A 270 17.13 13.23 4.01
CA GLY A 270 16.33 13.68 2.89
C GLY A 270 15.07 14.40 3.33
N ILE A 271 14.32 14.86 2.34
CA ILE A 271 13.01 15.50 2.49
C ILE A 271 11.99 14.62 1.76
N GLY A 272 10.90 14.28 2.43
CA GLY A 272 9.76 13.56 1.87
C GLY A 272 8.55 14.48 1.77
N ILE A 273 8.03 14.68 0.56
CA ILE A 273 6.74 15.32 0.31
C ILE A 273 5.72 14.20 0.15
N ASN A 274 4.69 14.18 0.99
CA ASN A 274 3.69 13.12 1.02
C ASN A 274 2.30 13.69 0.76
N TYR A 275 1.53 13.00 -0.07
CA TYR A 275 0.13 13.27 -0.33
C TYR A 275 -0.65 11.98 -0.26
N GLN A 276 -1.59 11.89 0.67
CA GLN A 276 -2.47 10.75 0.84
C GLN A 276 -3.90 11.18 0.56
N LEU A 277 -4.55 10.50 -0.37
CA LEU A 277 -5.97 10.59 -0.63
C LEU A 277 -6.64 9.31 -0.14
N THR A 278 -7.69 9.44 0.65
CA THR A 278 -8.51 8.34 1.14
C THR A 278 -9.94 8.55 0.68
N TYR A 279 -10.53 7.53 0.07
CA TYR A 279 -11.93 7.51 -0.33
C TYR A 279 -12.64 6.35 0.36
N ASN A 280 -13.78 6.64 0.99
CA ASN A 280 -14.68 5.67 1.58
C ASN A 280 -16.01 5.69 0.82
N SER A 281 -16.45 4.53 0.32
CA SER A 281 -17.72 4.44 -0.41
C SER A 281 -18.93 4.65 0.48
N ASN A 282 -18.81 4.31 1.76
CA ASN A 282 -19.86 4.43 2.76
C ASN A 282 -19.25 4.88 4.10
N PRO A 283 -18.87 6.17 4.22
CA PRO A 283 -18.26 6.70 5.42
C PRO A 283 -19.25 6.69 6.59
N PRO A 284 -18.79 6.64 7.85
CA PRO A 284 -19.65 6.85 9.02
C PRO A 284 -20.44 8.17 8.94
N ALA A 285 -21.60 8.21 9.59
CA ALA A 285 -22.46 9.39 9.57
C ALA A 285 -21.73 10.62 10.14
N GLY A 286 -21.68 11.70 9.34
CA GLY A 286 -20.97 12.93 9.69
C GLY A 286 -19.55 13.04 9.10
N ASN A 287 -19.04 12.00 8.47
CA ASN A 287 -17.73 11.98 7.81
C ASN A 287 -17.86 12.19 6.29
N ALA A 288 -16.86 12.82 5.70
CA ALA A 288 -16.70 13.00 4.28
C ALA A 288 -16.33 11.66 3.60
N ALA A 289 -16.81 11.49 2.37
CA ALA A 289 -16.42 10.35 1.56
C ALA A 289 -14.95 10.40 1.13
N THR A 290 -14.35 11.60 1.08
CA THR A 290 -12.97 11.81 0.62
C THR A 290 -12.20 12.66 1.62
N ASN A 291 -11.08 12.12 2.09
CA ASN A 291 -10.13 12.79 2.98
C ASN A 291 -8.77 12.90 2.29
N ALA A 292 -8.08 14.02 2.50
CA ALA A 292 -6.74 14.24 1.97
C ALA A 292 -5.79 14.73 3.06
N ILE A 293 -4.58 14.20 3.07
CA ILE A 293 -3.49 14.61 3.96
C ILE A 293 -2.28 14.97 3.11
N SER A 294 -1.78 16.19 3.29
CA SER A 294 -0.53 16.67 2.67
C SER A 294 0.48 16.91 3.76
N SER A 295 1.72 16.42 3.62
CA SER A 295 2.79 16.69 4.59
C SER A 295 4.16 16.87 3.95
N LEU A 296 4.98 17.66 4.64
CA LEU A 296 6.40 17.84 4.35
C LEU A 296 7.19 17.28 5.54
N ASN A 297 8.02 16.28 5.28
CA ASN A 297 8.73 15.52 6.29
C ASN A 297 10.24 15.59 6.07
N MET A 298 10.99 15.75 7.15
CA MET A 298 12.41 15.42 7.18
C MET A 298 12.55 13.92 7.41
N VAL A 299 13.37 13.26 6.61
CA VAL A 299 13.54 11.80 6.63
C VAL A 299 14.99 11.47 6.93
N TYR A 300 15.21 10.63 7.94
CA TYR A 300 16.50 10.09 8.30
C TYR A 300 16.56 8.58 8.03
N GLY A 301 17.41 8.18 7.10
CA GLY A 301 17.66 6.79 6.73
C GLY A 301 18.87 6.20 7.44
N ILE A 302 18.76 4.95 7.90
CA ILE A 302 19.84 4.13 8.43
C ILE A 302 19.92 2.89 7.55
N ASN A 303 21.00 2.76 6.78
CA ASN A 303 21.28 1.61 5.89
C ASN A 303 22.23 0.62 6.54
#